data_AF-A0A819CAN6-F1
#
_entry.id   AF-A0A819CAN6-F1
#
_cell.length_a   1.000
_cell.length_b   1.000
_cell.length_c   1.000
_cell.angle_alpha   90.00
_cell.angle_beta   90.00
_cell.angle_gamma   90.00
#
_symmetry.space_group_name_H-M   'P 1'
#
loop_
_entity.id
_entity.type
_entity.pdbx_description
1 polymer ?
#
loop_
_entity_poly.entity_id
_entity_poly.type
_entity_poly.pdbx_seq_one_letter_code
_entity_poly.pdbx_strand_id
1 'polypeptide(L)'
;MATSKNNLFDHRKLALLIGNEPLISVADEVLDSSTKISSSSIKMGIDVDYDKFDLRSFFNEFCRTVNLNTNDIAMKQIQVGSAILEAEIFDKFEADDKKLHLKMFVHKITDKLKKHLGIMKIFFMFMGPIKSFFKMQQRRAEIRLNPNYNRIYAIGHDYWLGPNNDGKDRGNKPYYCPVGWQRWSFYVTDNFDKKFNGWCIGYHGTKFSYGLSILLSGLKPAEIDAHGAGVYATPSVNYAAHPRYSEVKLIESSTRKKFFKSGKYVQFVLECRVHPSNIKKVDRETLGAGNTTIDPNISNAIIEWIIDHHGKSIVDFNDPDSSVICTGILTRVTDEHPGLLPESEWWYKSHLCSRPNPKCCMLGIHPDALFKQKQRGDTCKILFSD
;
A
#
# COMPACT_ATOMS: atom_id res chain seq x y z
N MET A 1 -17.73 -21.83 -26.16
CA MET A 1 -17.71 -21.67 -24.68
C MET A 1 -17.01 -20.36 -24.36
N ALA A 2 -17.78 -19.29 -24.17
CA ALA A 2 -17.25 -17.98 -23.76
C ALA A 2 -17.20 -17.93 -22.23
N THR A 3 -16.01 -17.96 -21.65
CA THR A 3 -15.82 -17.86 -20.20
C THR A 3 -16.04 -16.42 -19.74
N SER A 4 -16.87 -16.28 -18.71
CA SER A 4 -17.38 -15.04 -18.14
C SER A 4 -16.26 -14.14 -17.60
N LYS A 5 -16.05 -12.97 -18.22
CA LYS A 5 -15.21 -11.88 -17.68
C LYS A 5 -15.85 -11.13 -16.50
N ASN A 6 -17.01 -11.56 -16.00
CA ASN A 6 -17.81 -10.81 -15.02
C ASN A 6 -17.45 -11.05 -13.54
N ASN A 7 -16.51 -11.93 -13.20
CA ASN A 7 -16.22 -12.27 -11.79
C ASN A 7 -15.08 -11.47 -11.12
N LEU A 8 -14.39 -10.56 -11.83
CA LEU A 8 -13.26 -9.84 -11.24
C LEU A 8 -13.67 -8.75 -10.22
N PHE A 9 -14.92 -8.27 -10.29
CA PHE A 9 -15.43 -7.20 -9.42
C PHE A 9 -15.99 -7.70 -8.08
N ASP A 10 -16.56 -8.91 -8.03
CA ASP A 10 -17.22 -9.41 -6.82
C ASP A 10 -16.23 -9.68 -5.67
N HIS A 11 -15.01 -10.14 -5.98
CA HIS A 11 -13.97 -10.31 -4.96
C HIS A 11 -13.39 -8.97 -4.44
N ARG A 12 -13.58 -7.86 -5.16
CA ARG A 12 -13.14 -6.52 -4.73
C ARG A 12 -14.14 -5.83 -3.80
N LYS A 13 -15.42 -6.24 -3.81
CA LYS A 13 -16.46 -5.73 -2.89
C LYS A 13 -16.04 -5.88 -1.42
N LEU A 14 -15.42 -7.00 -1.06
CA LEU A 14 -14.99 -7.28 0.32
C LEU A 14 -13.83 -6.41 0.82
N ALA A 15 -13.02 -5.83 -0.07
CA ALA A 15 -11.90 -4.98 0.32
C ALA A 15 -12.24 -3.48 0.34
N LEU A 16 -13.24 -3.04 -0.44
CA LEU A 16 -13.70 -1.64 -0.53
C LEU A 16 -14.79 -1.27 0.49
N LEU A 17 -15.34 -2.24 1.22
CA LEU A 17 -16.36 -2.06 2.26
C LEU A 17 -15.88 -1.35 3.55
N ILE A 18 -14.71 -0.72 3.56
CA ILE A 18 -14.05 -0.24 4.79
C ILE A 18 -14.25 1.28 5.05
N GLY A 19 -15.11 1.98 4.28
CA GLY A 19 -15.45 3.38 4.57
C GLY A 19 -16.79 3.83 4.01
N ASN A 20 -17.50 4.69 4.76
CA ASN A 20 -18.68 5.43 4.29
C ASN A 20 -18.34 6.53 3.27
N GLU A 21 -17.19 6.44 2.60
CA GLU A 21 -16.66 7.46 1.70
C GLU A 21 -16.09 6.76 0.44
N PRO A 22 -16.40 7.25 -0.78
CA PRO A 22 -15.88 6.68 -2.00
C PRO A 22 -14.37 6.85 -2.12
N LEU A 23 -13.72 5.89 -2.79
CA LEU A 23 -12.39 6.09 -3.34
C LEU A 23 -12.50 7.05 -4.54
N ILE A 24 -11.93 8.24 -4.41
CA ILE A 24 -11.95 9.26 -5.47
C ILE A 24 -10.57 9.36 -6.10
N SER A 25 -10.53 9.29 -7.43
CA SER A 25 -9.32 9.43 -8.21
C SER A 25 -9.43 10.53 -9.24
N VAL A 26 -8.33 11.26 -9.43
CA VAL A 26 -8.20 12.29 -10.45
C VAL A 26 -7.10 11.88 -11.41
N ALA A 27 -7.31 12.07 -12.72
CA ALA A 27 -6.24 11.87 -13.70
C ALA A 27 -5.15 12.94 -13.53
N ASP A 28 -3.87 12.55 -13.69
CA ASP A 28 -2.73 13.48 -13.56
C ASP A 28 -2.89 14.69 -14.51
N GLU A 29 -3.43 14.46 -15.70
CA GLU A 29 -3.65 15.50 -16.73
C GLU A 29 -4.66 16.57 -16.30
N VAL A 30 -5.55 16.25 -15.35
CA VAL A 30 -6.46 17.23 -14.75
C VAL A 30 -5.71 18.12 -13.78
N LEU A 31 -4.75 17.59 -13.02
CA LEU A 31 -4.02 18.33 -11.98
C LEU A 31 -2.89 19.18 -12.59
N ASP A 32 -2.07 18.60 -13.46
CA ASP A 32 -0.95 19.26 -14.13
C ASP A 32 -1.44 20.35 -15.08
N SER A 33 -1.17 21.64 -14.78
CA SER A 33 -1.60 22.78 -15.60
C SER A 33 -1.07 22.77 -17.04
N SER A 34 0.06 22.10 -17.32
CA SER A 34 0.69 22.09 -18.65
C SER A 34 0.06 21.11 -19.64
N THR A 35 -0.67 20.10 -19.15
CA THR A 35 -1.22 19.03 -20.01
C THR A 35 -2.64 19.33 -20.47
N LYS A 36 -2.92 19.24 -21.77
CA LYS A 36 -4.30 19.35 -22.29
C LYS A 36 -5.06 18.02 -22.10
N ILE A 37 -6.35 18.10 -21.77
CA ILE A 37 -7.22 16.92 -21.67
C ILE A 37 -8.08 16.77 -22.92
N SER A 38 -8.26 15.53 -23.38
CA SER A 38 -9.09 15.24 -24.56
C SER A 38 -10.59 15.21 -24.25
N SER A 39 -10.96 14.95 -22.99
CA SER A 39 -12.35 14.87 -22.54
C SER A 39 -12.45 15.10 -21.03
N SER A 40 -13.61 15.61 -20.59
CA SER A 40 -13.97 15.71 -19.18
C SER A 40 -14.98 14.63 -18.86
N SER A 41 -14.52 13.56 -18.21
CA SER A 41 -15.37 12.42 -17.91
C SER A 41 -15.37 12.11 -16.43
N ILE A 42 -16.49 11.60 -15.94
CA ILE A 42 -16.67 11.07 -14.60
C ILE A 42 -17.03 9.60 -14.75
N LYS A 43 -16.32 8.72 -14.06
CA LYS A 43 -16.68 7.31 -13.96
C LYS A 43 -16.98 6.95 -12.51
N MET A 44 -18.15 6.39 -12.24
CA MET A 44 -18.60 6.04 -10.89
C MET A 44 -18.89 4.55 -10.77
N GLY A 45 -18.54 3.97 -9.62
CA GLY A 45 -19.02 2.65 -9.20
C GLY A 45 -20.00 2.81 -8.05
N ILE A 46 -21.20 2.27 -8.21
CA ILE A 46 -22.31 2.40 -7.24
C ILE A 46 -22.70 1.02 -6.73
N ASP A 47 -22.76 0.85 -5.41
CA ASP A 47 -23.12 -0.43 -4.77
C ASP A 47 -24.64 -0.62 -4.72
N VAL A 48 -25.23 -0.80 -5.89
CA VAL A 48 -26.64 -1.05 -6.11
C VAL A 48 -26.81 -2.12 -7.17
N ASP A 49 -27.86 -2.91 -7.02
CA ASP A 49 -28.32 -3.85 -8.02
C ASP A 49 -28.79 -3.09 -9.26
N TYR A 50 -28.18 -3.37 -10.41
CA TYR A 50 -28.48 -2.72 -11.68
C TYR A 50 -29.97 -2.77 -12.03
N ASP A 51 -30.65 -3.89 -11.78
CA ASP A 51 -32.06 -4.06 -12.15
C ASP A 51 -33.01 -3.21 -11.28
N LYS A 52 -32.53 -2.72 -10.14
CA LYS A 52 -33.26 -1.87 -9.19
C LYS A 52 -32.77 -0.42 -9.21
N PHE A 53 -31.83 -0.10 -10.10
CA PHE A 53 -31.16 1.19 -10.10
C PHE A 53 -31.95 2.23 -10.91
N ASP A 54 -32.54 3.20 -10.21
CA ASP A 54 -33.14 4.37 -10.85
C ASP A 54 -32.04 5.38 -11.25
N LEU A 55 -31.54 5.23 -12.47
CA LEU A 55 -30.51 6.09 -13.04
C LEU A 55 -30.93 7.57 -13.02
N ARG A 56 -32.20 7.89 -13.32
CA ARG A 56 -32.67 9.27 -13.42
C ARG A 56 -32.70 9.93 -12.05
N SER A 57 -33.26 9.25 -11.06
CA SER A 57 -33.28 9.74 -9.68
C SER A 57 -31.88 9.92 -9.13
N PHE A 58 -31.01 8.90 -9.28
CA PHE A 58 -29.61 8.97 -8.85
C PHE A 58 -28.89 10.15 -9.49
N PHE A 59 -29.03 10.32 -10.81
CA PHE A 59 -28.28 11.33 -11.54
C PHE A 59 -28.73 12.75 -11.19
N ASN A 60 -30.03 12.96 -11.00
CA ASN A 60 -30.56 14.23 -10.50
C ASN A 60 -30.01 14.55 -9.10
N GLU A 61 -30.00 13.56 -8.20
CA GLU A 61 -29.43 13.72 -6.87
C GLU A 61 -27.93 13.99 -6.91
N PHE A 62 -27.20 13.30 -7.78
CA PHE A 62 -25.76 13.49 -7.96
C PHE A 62 -25.46 14.91 -8.43
N CYS A 63 -26.09 15.34 -9.53
CA CYS A 63 -25.94 16.68 -10.08
C CYS A 63 -26.26 17.77 -9.04
N ARG A 64 -27.36 17.61 -8.28
CA ARG A 64 -27.70 18.50 -7.17
C ARG A 64 -26.62 18.51 -6.09
N THR A 65 -26.09 17.35 -5.73
CA THR A 65 -25.07 17.17 -4.69
C THR A 65 -23.74 17.80 -5.06
N VAL A 66 -23.35 17.73 -6.34
CA VAL A 66 -22.08 18.28 -6.84
C VAL A 66 -22.24 19.67 -7.50
N ASN A 67 -23.45 20.22 -7.48
CA ASN A 67 -23.83 21.49 -8.11
C ASN A 67 -23.45 21.54 -9.61
N LEU A 68 -23.89 20.53 -10.36
CA LEU A 68 -23.81 20.46 -11.82
C LEU A 68 -25.23 20.54 -12.41
N ASN A 69 -25.35 21.10 -13.61
CA ASN A 69 -26.60 21.03 -14.36
C ASN A 69 -26.72 19.65 -15.00
N THR A 70 -27.89 19.02 -14.90
CA THR A 70 -28.15 17.72 -15.56
C THR A 70 -28.00 17.78 -17.07
N ASN A 71 -28.17 18.96 -17.68
CA ASN A 71 -27.99 19.16 -19.12
C ASN A 71 -26.51 19.23 -19.54
N ASP A 72 -25.60 19.46 -18.59
CA ASP A 72 -24.16 19.56 -18.84
C ASP A 72 -23.46 18.20 -18.72
N ILE A 73 -24.21 17.10 -18.60
CA ILE A 73 -23.63 15.76 -18.45
C ILE A 73 -24.40 14.75 -19.30
N ALA A 74 -23.71 14.03 -20.19
CA ALA A 74 -24.24 12.84 -20.84
C ALA A 74 -23.80 11.58 -20.13
N MET A 75 -24.76 10.70 -19.90
CA MET A 75 -24.48 9.29 -19.69
C MET A 75 -24.02 8.64 -21.00
N LYS A 76 -22.83 8.01 -20.97
CA LYS A 76 -22.23 7.31 -22.12
C LYS A 76 -22.38 5.81 -22.03
N GLN A 77 -22.18 5.27 -20.82
CA GLN A 77 -22.24 3.83 -20.60
C GLN A 77 -22.79 3.53 -19.22
N ILE A 78 -23.55 2.44 -19.15
CA ILE A 78 -23.87 1.74 -17.91
C ILE A 78 -23.49 0.26 -18.08
N GLN A 79 -22.87 -0.34 -17.06
CA GLN A 79 -22.49 -1.76 -17.06
C GLN A 79 -23.31 -2.55 -16.03
N VAL A 80 -23.66 -3.79 -16.38
CA VAL A 80 -24.49 -4.70 -15.55
C VAL A 80 -23.65 -5.27 -14.40
N GLY A 81 -24.26 -5.35 -13.21
CA GLY A 81 -23.61 -5.76 -11.95
C GLY A 81 -23.84 -4.71 -10.86
N SER A 82 -22.76 -4.25 -10.22
CA SER A 82 -22.78 -2.92 -9.57
C SER A 82 -22.96 -1.88 -10.66
N ALA A 83 -23.84 -0.88 -10.48
CA ALA A 83 -24.06 0.14 -11.51
C ALA A 83 -22.77 0.95 -11.72
N ILE A 84 -22.06 0.67 -12.82
CA ILE A 84 -20.88 1.44 -13.25
C ILE A 84 -21.35 2.45 -14.28
N LEU A 85 -21.23 3.72 -13.91
CA LEU A 85 -21.65 4.85 -14.74
C LEU A 85 -20.44 5.50 -15.38
N GLU A 86 -20.47 5.67 -16.70
CA GLU A 86 -19.57 6.58 -17.40
C GLU A 86 -20.36 7.78 -17.90
N ALA A 87 -19.96 8.95 -17.43
CA ALA A 87 -20.56 10.21 -17.78
C ALA A 87 -19.51 11.14 -18.43
N GLU A 88 -19.90 11.86 -19.46
CA GLU A 88 -19.11 12.93 -20.04
C GLU A 88 -19.73 14.26 -19.65
N ILE A 89 -18.94 15.16 -19.08
CA ILE A 89 -19.37 16.53 -18.81
C ILE A 89 -19.28 17.27 -20.15
N PHE A 90 -20.44 17.59 -20.72
CA PHE A 90 -20.55 18.42 -21.89
C PHE A 90 -20.27 19.85 -21.52
N ASP A 91 -19.21 20.38 -22.10
CA ASP A 91 -19.00 21.82 -22.12
C ASP A 91 -19.27 22.31 -23.53
N LYS A 92 -20.07 23.39 -23.62
CA LYS A 92 -20.11 24.29 -24.79
C LYS A 92 -18.83 25.12 -24.92
N PHE A 93 -17.78 24.78 -24.17
CA PHE A 93 -16.58 25.57 -23.92
C PHE A 93 -15.33 24.89 -24.52
N GLU A 94 -14.27 25.67 -24.71
CA GLU A 94 -13.03 25.24 -25.37
C GLU A 94 -12.21 24.27 -24.49
N ALA A 95 -11.15 23.66 -25.05
CA ALA A 95 -10.40 22.60 -24.38
C ALA A 95 -9.79 23.00 -23.01
N ASP A 96 -9.43 24.28 -22.84
CA ASP A 96 -8.87 24.79 -21.59
C ASP A 96 -9.94 24.95 -20.48
N ASP A 97 -11.20 25.19 -20.86
CA ASP A 97 -12.34 25.34 -19.94
C ASP A 97 -12.76 23.99 -19.34
N LYS A 98 -12.69 22.92 -20.13
CA LYS A 98 -13.00 21.54 -19.71
C LYS A 98 -12.19 21.09 -18.50
N LYS A 99 -10.91 21.46 -18.47
CA LYS A 99 -9.99 21.13 -17.38
C LYS A 99 -10.25 21.96 -16.15
N LEU A 100 -10.55 23.24 -16.33
CA LEU A 100 -10.88 24.15 -15.24
C LEU A 100 -12.11 23.64 -14.47
N HIS A 101 -13.14 23.15 -15.16
CA HIS A 101 -14.33 22.58 -14.51
C HIS A 101 -14.02 21.34 -13.68
N LEU A 102 -13.24 20.39 -14.20
CA LEU A 102 -12.80 19.24 -13.40
C LEU A 102 -11.95 19.68 -12.20
N LYS A 103 -11.04 20.65 -12.36
CA LYS A 103 -10.28 21.21 -11.23
C LYS A 103 -11.18 21.85 -10.17
N MET A 104 -12.18 22.62 -10.59
CA MET A 104 -13.15 23.24 -9.70
C MET A 104 -13.99 22.17 -9.00
N PHE A 105 -14.39 21.11 -9.69
CA PHE A 105 -15.11 20.00 -9.09
C PHE A 105 -14.23 19.28 -8.07
N VAL A 106 -12.99 18.94 -8.40
CA VAL A 106 -12.00 18.35 -7.48
C VAL A 106 -11.82 19.20 -6.22
N HIS A 107 -11.71 20.53 -6.34
CA HIS A 107 -11.60 21.43 -5.19
C HIS A 107 -12.85 21.44 -4.29
N LYS A 108 -14.03 21.11 -4.82
CA LYS A 108 -15.28 21.01 -4.03
C LYS A 108 -15.40 19.69 -3.26
N ILE A 109 -14.51 18.73 -3.49
CA ILE A 109 -14.53 17.41 -2.83
C ILE A 109 -14.01 17.52 -1.40
N THR A 110 -14.89 18.00 -0.53
CA THR A 110 -14.72 18.02 0.92
C THR A 110 -15.10 16.67 1.54
N ASP A 111 -14.70 16.40 2.79
CA ASP A 111 -15.10 15.18 3.51
C ASP A 111 -16.64 15.10 3.68
N LYS A 112 -17.30 16.26 3.84
CA LYS A 112 -18.77 16.33 3.85
C LYS A 112 -19.38 15.86 2.53
N LEU A 113 -18.77 16.23 1.40
CA LEU A 113 -19.21 15.77 0.08
C LEU A 113 -18.93 14.27 -0.08
N LYS A 114 -17.74 13.78 0.29
CA LYS A 114 -17.41 12.35 0.25
C LYS A 114 -18.41 11.50 1.04
N LYS A 115 -18.78 11.93 2.25
CA LYS A 115 -19.81 11.25 3.06
C LYS A 115 -21.17 11.21 2.36
N HIS A 116 -21.60 12.30 1.72
CA HIS A 116 -22.83 12.29 0.92
C HIS A 116 -22.74 11.36 -0.28
N LEU A 117 -21.63 11.36 -1.02
CA LEU A 117 -21.42 10.43 -2.13
C LEU A 117 -21.43 8.96 -1.64
N GLY A 118 -20.91 8.70 -0.44
CA GLY A 118 -21.01 7.40 0.21
C GLY A 118 -22.44 7.01 0.61
N ILE A 119 -23.27 7.95 1.08
CA ILE A 119 -24.71 7.73 1.32
C ILE A 119 -25.43 7.37 0.01
N MET A 120 -25.02 7.99 -1.11
CA MET A 120 -25.48 7.64 -2.45
C MET A 120 -24.91 6.29 -2.95
N LYS A 121 -24.25 5.53 -2.08
CA LYS A 121 -23.62 4.23 -2.34
C LYS A 121 -22.54 4.26 -3.41
N ILE A 122 -21.98 5.43 -3.69
CA ILE A 122 -20.80 5.54 -4.55
C ILE A 122 -19.63 5.01 -3.73
N PHE A 123 -18.99 3.94 -4.21
CA PHE A 123 -17.78 3.39 -3.59
C PHE A 123 -16.51 3.79 -4.36
N PHE A 124 -16.68 4.24 -5.61
CA PHE A 124 -15.58 4.65 -6.48
C PHE A 124 -15.99 5.81 -7.39
N MET A 125 -15.10 6.78 -7.58
CA MET A 125 -15.26 7.84 -8.59
C MET A 125 -13.90 8.19 -9.23
N PHE A 126 -13.87 8.28 -10.55
CA PHE A 126 -12.75 8.80 -11.33
C PHE A 126 -13.14 10.07 -12.08
N MET A 127 -12.24 11.04 -12.16
CA MET A 127 -12.42 12.27 -12.93
C MET A 127 -11.23 12.50 -13.88
N GLY A 128 -11.53 12.69 -15.16
CA GLY A 128 -10.56 12.93 -16.22
C GLY A 128 -10.86 12.13 -17.48
N PRO A 129 -9.96 12.09 -18.47
CA PRO A 129 -10.17 11.30 -19.68
C PRO A 129 -10.31 9.81 -19.37
N ILE A 130 -11.33 9.13 -19.91
CA ILE A 130 -11.53 7.69 -19.68
C ILE A 130 -10.34 6.86 -20.19
N LYS A 131 -9.63 7.31 -21.22
CA LYS A 131 -8.36 6.67 -21.65
C LYS A 131 -7.30 6.69 -20.54
N SER A 132 -7.22 7.78 -19.79
CA SER A 132 -6.34 7.93 -18.64
C SER A 132 -6.82 7.07 -17.48
N PHE A 133 -8.14 6.90 -17.28
CA PHE A 133 -8.67 5.89 -16.36
C PHE A 133 -8.17 4.50 -16.71
N PHE A 134 -8.22 4.08 -17.98
CA PHE A 134 -7.73 2.76 -18.36
C PHE A 134 -6.22 2.61 -18.17
N LYS A 135 -5.42 3.62 -18.48
CA LYS A 135 -3.98 3.61 -18.17
C LYS A 135 -3.72 3.54 -16.66
N MET A 136 -4.48 4.30 -15.89
CA MET A 136 -4.37 4.39 -14.44
C MET A 136 -4.87 3.12 -13.75
N GLN A 137 -5.99 2.55 -14.19
CA GLN A 137 -6.47 1.23 -13.79
C GLN A 137 -5.50 0.15 -14.23
N GLN A 138 -4.91 0.23 -15.42
CA GLN A 138 -3.87 -0.73 -15.81
C GLN A 138 -2.64 -0.62 -14.89
N ARG A 139 -2.31 0.59 -14.41
CA ARG A 139 -1.24 0.81 -13.41
C ARG A 139 -1.66 0.43 -11.97
N ARG A 140 -2.95 0.54 -11.61
CA ARG A 140 -3.48 0.33 -10.24
C ARG A 140 -4.07 -1.06 -10.00
N ALA A 141 -4.69 -1.65 -11.02
CA ALA A 141 -5.34 -2.95 -10.99
C ALA A 141 -4.36 -4.10 -11.27
N GLU A 142 -3.27 -3.80 -11.97
CA GLU A 142 -2.14 -4.70 -12.11
C GLU A 142 -1.06 -4.11 -11.19
N ILE A 143 -0.85 -4.71 -10.01
CA ILE A 143 0.40 -4.51 -9.28
C ILE A 143 1.49 -5.03 -10.23
N ARG A 144 1.99 -4.16 -11.12
CA ARG A 144 2.90 -4.55 -12.17
C ARG A 144 4.26 -4.71 -11.53
N LEU A 145 4.74 -5.95 -11.50
CA LEU A 145 6.10 -6.21 -11.09
C LEU A 145 7.06 -5.60 -12.13
N ASN A 146 8.15 -5.03 -11.65
CA ASN A 146 9.27 -4.60 -12.48
C ASN A 146 10.46 -5.55 -12.25
N PRO A 147 10.55 -6.65 -13.01
CA PRO A 147 11.55 -7.69 -12.76
C PRO A 147 12.99 -7.17 -12.88
N ASN A 148 13.23 -6.10 -13.64
CA ASN A 148 14.56 -5.50 -13.81
C ASN A 148 15.17 -5.01 -12.48
N TYR A 149 14.32 -4.71 -11.49
CA TYR A 149 14.74 -4.25 -10.17
C TYR A 149 14.54 -5.30 -9.07
N ASN A 150 14.11 -6.52 -9.41
CA ASN A 150 14.03 -7.60 -8.43
C ASN A 150 15.42 -8.00 -8.00
N ARG A 151 15.59 -8.26 -6.70
CA ARG A 151 16.91 -8.51 -6.09
C ARG A 151 16.79 -9.62 -5.08
N ILE A 152 17.85 -10.42 -4.95
CA ILE A 152 18.02 -11.34 -3.84
C ILE A 152 19.15 -10.78 -2.99
N TYR A 153 18.85 -10.43 -1.74
CA TYR A 153 19.83 -9.83 -0.85
C TYR A 153 20.51 -10.91 -0.01
N ALA A 154 21.58 -11.49 -0.54
CA ALA A 154 22.34 -12.55 0.13
C ALA A 154 23.77 -12.66 -0.41
N ILE A 155 24.66 -13.28 0.36
CA ILE A 155 26.02 -13.62 -0.12
C ILE A 155 25.87 -14.52 -1.36
N GLY A 156 26.55 -14.15 -2.46
CA GLY A 156 26.40 -14.79 -3.77
C GLY A 156 25.37 -14.14 -4.69
N HIS A 157 24.60 -13.17 -4.19
CA HIS A 157 23.68 -12.32 -4.95
C HIS A 157 23.98 -10.82 -4.67
N ASP A 158 22.96 -9.98 -4.53
CA ASP A 158 23.13 -8.57 -4.18
C ASP A 158 23.51 -8.43 -2.70
N TYR A 159 24.77 -8.12 -2.43
CA TYR A 159 25.28 -8.01 -1.08
C TYR A 159 26.34 -6.93 -0.95
N TRP A 160 26.26 -6.17 0.14
CA TRP A 160 27.29 -5.21 0.53
C TRP A 160 27.31 -5.05 2.06
N LEU A 161 28.46 -4.66 2.58
CA LEU A 161 28.66 -4.35 4.00
C LEU A 161 28.55 -2.84 4.22
N GLY A 162 27.84 -2.45 5.29
CA GLY A 162 27.63 -1.04 5.62
C GLY A 162 26.65 -0.32 4.69
N PRO A 163 26.68 1.02 4.64
CA PRO A 163 25.77 1.80 3.80
C PRO A 163 26.10 1.61 2.31
N ASN A 164 25.06 1.52 1.48
CA ASN A 164 25.20 1.46 0.03
C ASN A 164 25.69 2.79 -0.52
N ASN A 165 26.78 2.76 -1.30
CA ASN A 165 27.43 3.92 -1.90
C ASN A 165 27.31 3.92 -3.44
N ASP A 166 26.15 3.56 -3.97
CA ASP A 166 25.84 3.53 -5.41
C ASP A 166 25.62 4.91 -6.06
N GLY A 167 25.99 5.99 -5.36
CA GLY A 167 25.84 7.37 -5.84
C GLY A 167 24.40 7.91 -5.85
N LYS A 168 23.39 7.11 -5.45
CA LYS A 168 22.00 7.58 -5.41
C LYS A 168 21.73 8.42 -4.17
N ASP A 169 21.11 9.58 -4.37
CA ASP A 169 20.65 10.43 -3.28
C ASP A 169 19.43 9.83 -2.56
N ARG A 170 19.56 9.64 -1.25
CA ARG A 170 18.55 9.07 -0.35
C ARG A 170 18.23 10.01 0.80
N GLY A 171 18.38 11.32 0.60
CA GLY A 171 17.99 12.33 1.60
C GLY A 171 18.84 12.25 2.87
N ASN A 172 20.15 12.02 2.70
CA ASN A 172 21.11 11.86 3.79
C ASN A 172 20.79 10.72 4.78
N LYS A 173 19.97 9.74 4.38
CA LYS A 173 19.75 8.51 5.16
C LYS A 173 20.51 7.35 4.53
N PRO A 174 21.32 6.60 5.30
CA PRO A 174 22.02 5.44 4.78
C PRO A 174 21.02 4.34 4.37
N TYR A 175 21.41 3.56 3.36
CA TYR A 175 20.67 2.38 2.94
C TYR A 175 21.52 1.13 3.16
N TYR A 176 21.08 0.27 4.08
CA TYR A 176 21.77 -0.97 4.40
C TYR A 176 21.19 -2.13 3.60
N CYS A 177 22.01 -3.14 3.31
CA CYS A 177 21.56 -4.33 2.61
C CYS A 177 20.54 -5.09 3.47
N PRO A 178 19.31 -5.35 2.98
CA PRO A 178 18.32 -6.15 3.70
C PRO A 178 18.63 -7.64 3.53
N VAL A 179 19.75 -8.09 4.08
CA VAL A 179 20.26 -9.46 3.94
C VAL A 179 19.20 -10.47 4.39
N GLY A 180 19.01 -11.53 3.60
CA GLY A 180 18.00 -12.56 3.85
C GLY A 180 16.64 -12.30 3.21
N TRP A 181 16.51 -11.25 2.40
CA TRP A 181 15.25 -10.87 1.77
C TRP A 181 15.32 -10.93 0.25
N GLN A 182 14.20 -11.27 -0.37
CA GLN A 182 13.99 -11.15 -1.80
C GLN A 182 13.04 -10.00 -2.11
N ARG A 183 13.46 -9.10 -2.99
CA ARG A 183 12.69 -7.92 -3.37
C ARG A 183 11.93 -8.14 -4.68
N TRP A 184 10.64 -7.85 -4.63
CA TRP A 184 9.71 -7.79 -5.74
C TRP A 184 9.34 -6.33 -5.99
N SER A 185 9.89 -5.77 -7.05
CA SER A 185 9.74 -4.35 -7.35
C SER A 185 8.40 -4.09 -7.98
N PHE A 186 7.83 -2.93 -7.68
CA PHE A 186 6.70 -2.42 -8.43
C PHE A 186 7.15 -1.44 -9.50
N TYR A 187 6.46 -1.50 -10.63
CA TYR A 187 6.54 -0.47 -11.64
C TYR A 187 5.70 0.71 -11.17
N VAL A 188 6.38 1.76 -10.66
CA VAL A 188 5.72 2.97 -10.13
C VAL A 188 5.66 4.08 -11.17
N THR A 189 6.76 4.31 -11.91
CA THR A 189 6.87 5.35 -12.94
C THR A 189 8.06 5.08 -13.86
N ASP A 190 8.03 5.62 -15.08
CA ASP A 190 9.12 5.55 -16.06
C ASP A 190 10.38 6.30 -15.60
N ASN A 191 10.20 7.42 -14.87
CA ASN A 191 11.30 8.30 -14.44
C ASN A 191 11.63 8.13 -12.96
N PHE A 192 11.74 6.88 -12.50
CA PHE A 192 11.83 6.52 -11.08
C PHE A 192 12.94 7.29 -10.34
N ASP A 193 14.18 7.23 -10.84
CA ASP A 193 15.32 7.86 -10.19
C ASP A 193 15.18 9.40 -10.14
N LYS A 194 14.61 10.02 -11.17
CA LYS A 194 14.34 11.47 -11.17
C LYS A 194 13.25 11.85 -10.16
N LYS A 195 12.13 11.09 -10.12
CA LYS A 195 10.99 11.38 -9.23
C LYS A 195 11.36 11.22 -7.76
N PHE A 196 12.15 10.21 -7.44
CA PHE A 196 12.47 9.83 -6.05
C PHE A 196 13.90 10.19 -5.64
N ASN A 197 14.57 11.07 -6.39
CA ASN A 197 15.87 11.59 -5.99
C ASN A 197 15.76 12.30 -4.64
N GLY A 198 16.61 11.93 -3.69
CA GLY A 198 16.56 12.47 -2.33
C GLY A 198 15.52 11.82 -1.41
N TRP A 199 14.74 10.85 -1.90
CA TRP A 199 13.79 10.12 -1.05
C TRP A 199 14.48 8.95 -0.35
N CYS A 200 14.27 8.87 0.97
CA CYS A 200 14.80 7.80 1.81
C CYS A 200 14.10 6.47 1.49
N ILE A 201 14.75 5.36 1.83
CA ILE A 201 14.14 4.02 1.83
C ILE A 201 13.68 3.72 3.25
N GLY A 202 12.42 3.31 3.39
CA GLY A 202 11.85 2.83 4.64
C GLY A 202 11.06 1.55 4.42
N TYR A 203 10.77 0.87 5.53
CA TYR A 203 10.09 -0.42 5.55
C TYR A 203 8.85 -0.34 6.43
N HIS A 204 7.76 -0.97 5.99
CA HIS A 204 6.51 -1.06 6.74
C HIS A 204 6.08 -2.52 6.85
N GLY A 205 6.11 -3.06 8.06
CA GLY A 205 5.58 -4.38 8.35
C GLY A 205 4.05 -4.35 8.37
N THR A 206 3.40 -5.36 7.81
CA THR A 206 1.94 -5.51 7.88
C THR A 206 1.51 -6.98 7.95
N LYS A 207 0.21 -7.22 8.16
CA LYS A 207 -0.38 -8.56 8.10
C LYS A 207 -0.72 -8.95 6.67
N PHE A 208 -0.73 -10.24 6.35
CA PHE A 208 -1.08 -10.74 5.01
C PHE A 208 -2.48 -10.34 4.58
N SER A 209 -3.43 -10.29 5.50
CA SER A 209 -4.80 -9.86 5.22
C SER A 209 -4.94 -8.39 4.80
N TYR A 210 -3.95 -7.55 5.12
CA TYR A 210 -3.94 -6.12 4.77
C TYR A 210 -2.98 -5.78 3.64
N GLY A 211 -2.06 -6.67 3.26
CA GLY A 211 -1.06 -6.41 2.22
C GLY A 211 -1.70 -5.92 0.92
N LEU A 212 -2.67 -6.65 0.39
CA LEU A 212 -3.34 -6.26 -0.86
C LEU A 212 -4.14 -4.96 -0.72
N SER A 213 -4.84 -4.73 0.40
CA SER A 213 -5.62 -3.50 0.58
C SER A 213 -4.71 -2.27 0.68
N ILE A 214 -3.56 -2.39 1.35
CA ILE A 214 -2.55 -1.33 1.41
C ILE A 214 -1.96 -1.05 0.02
N LEU A 215 -1.62 -2.07 -0.74
CA LEU A 215 -1.08 -1.89 -2.10
C LEU A 215 -2.06 -1.19 -3.04
N LEU A 216 -3.35 -1.47 -2.89
CA LEU A 216 -4.40 -0.89 -3.73
C LEU A 216 -4.88 0.48 -3.26
N SER A 217 -4.82 0.77 -1.95
CA SER A 217 -5.48 1.94 -1.36
C SER A 217 -4.52 2.93 -0.69
N GLY A 218 -3.28 2.51 -0.38
CA GLY A 218 -2.32 3.29 0.40
C GLY A 218 -2.27 2.91 1.89
N LEU A 219 -1.53 3.69 2.68
CA LEU A 219 -1.29 3.42 4.09
C LEU A 219 -2.27 4.20 4.97
N LYS A 220 -2.89 3.53 5.93
CA LYS A 220 -3.65 4.20 6.99
C LYS A 220 -2.71 4.67 8.10
N PRO A 221 -2.89 5.90 8.62
CA PRO A 221 -2.22 6.31 9.84
C PRO A 221 -2.59 5.38 11.00
N ALA A 222 -1.66 5.17 11.94
CA ALA A 222 -1.92 4.34 13.12
C ALA A 222 -3.00 4.97 14.01
N GLU A 223 -3.99 4.17 14.42
CA GLU A 223 -5.04 4.56 15.37
C GLU A 223 -4.55 4.54 16.82
N ILE A 224 -3.62 3.63 17.13
CA ILE A 224 -2.96 3.51 18.43
C ILE A 224 -1.52 3.96 18.25
N ASP A 225 -1.19 5.11 18.82
CA ASP A 225 0.04 5.82 18.52
C ASP A 225 0.95 5.98 19.75
N ALA A 226 1.90 5.05 19.92
CA ALA A 226 2.90 5.17 20.98
C ALA A 226 3.71 6.48 20.90
N HIS A 227 3.86 7.03 19.70
CA HIS A 227 4.70 8.20 19.43
C HIS A 227 3.99 9.31 18.63
N GLY A 228 2.68 9.22 18.43
CA GLY A 228 1.85 10.19 17.70
C GLY A 228 1.26 9.66 16.39
N ALA A 229 0.12 10.23 15.98
CA ALA A 229 -0.65 9.79 14.81
C ALA A 229 0.17 9.90 13.52
N GLY A 230 0.22 8.87 12.68
CA GLY A 230 0.97 8.94 11.43
C GLY A 230 1.19 7.57 10.81
N VAL A 231 1.85 7.55 9.65
CA VAL A 231 2.28 6.29 9.04
C VAL A 231 3.63 5.91 9.60
N TYR A 232 3.71 4.72 10.21
CA TYR A 232 4.94 4.24 10.83
C TYR A 232 5.78 3.48 9.80
N ALA A 233 7.04 3.83 9.70
CA ALA A 233 8.03 3.12 8.89
C ALA A 233 9.34 3.01 9.67
N THR A 234 10.31 2.27 9.14
CA THR A 234 11.63 2.12 9.76
C THR A 234 12.70 1.97 8.69
N PRO A 235 13.95 2.45 8.91
CA PRO A 235 15.05 2.12 8.02
C PRO A 235 15.55 0.68 8.20
N SER A 236 15.07 -0.07 9.20
CA SER A 236 15.48 -1.44 9.48
C SER A 236 14.42 -2.44 9.03
N VAL A 237 14.76 -3.25 8.02
CA VAL A 237 13.89 -4.37 7.63
C VAL A 237 13.75 -5.38 8.78
N ASN A 238 14.78 -5.55 9.61
CA ASN A 238 14.76 -6.46 10.76
C ASN A 238 13.75 -6.01 11.82
N TYR A 239 13.67 -4.69 12.07
CA TYR A 239 12.65 -4.12 12.94
C TYR A 239 11.24 -4.32 12.36
N ALA A 240 11.04 -4.00 11.07
CA ALA A 240 9.76 -4.18 10.38
C ALA A 240 9.31 -5.65 10.34
N ALA A 241 10.26 -6.59 10.34
CA ALA A 241 10.02 -8.03 10.28
C ALA A 241 9.53 -8.64 11.59
N HIS A 242 9.57 -7.91 12.71
CA HIS A 242 9.07 -8.42 13.98
C HIS A 242 7.58 -8.81 13.85
N PRO A 243 7.13 -9.95 14.40
CA PRO A 243 5.76 -10.45 14.19
C PRO A 243 4.63 -9.53 14.66
N ARG A 244 4.94 -8.53 15.51
CA ARG A 244 3.99 -7.44 15.84
C ARG A 244 3.60 -6.62 14.61
N TYR A 245 4.56 -6.38 13.70
CA TYR A 245 4.38 -5.54 12.52
C TYR A 245 4.20 -6.40 11.27
N SER A 246 5.09 -7.36 11.03
CA SER A 246 5.04 -8.27 9.86
C SER A 246 4.62 -9.68 10.26
N GLU A 247 3.42 -10.09 9.88
CA GLU A 247 2.90 -11.43 10.18
C GLU A 247 3.83 -12.54 9.66
N VAL A 248 4.07 -13.56 10.49
CA VAL A 248 4.69 -14.83 10.06
C VAL A 248 3.59 -15.78 9.65
N LYS A 249 3.60 -16.22 8.39
CA LYS A 249 2.58 -17.16 7.88
C LYS A 249 3.18 -18.50 7.57
N LEU A 250 2.61 -19.56 8.16
CA LEU A 250 2.88 -20.94 7.76
C LEU A 250 2.31 -21.17 6.37
N ILE A 251 3.15 -21.67 5.46
CA ILE A 251 2.74 -22.10 4.13
C ILE A 251 2.17 -23.51 4.25
N GLU A 252 0.88 -23.66 3.93
CA GLU A 252 0.21 -24.95 3.95
C GLU A 252 0.92 -25.95 3.03
N SER A 253 1.09 -27.18 3.50
CA SER A 253 1.80 -28.22 2.74
C SER A 253 1.20 -28.47 1.34
N SER A 254 -0.11 -28.27 1.18
CA SER A 254 -0.86 -28.36 -0.09
C SER A 254 -0.48 -27.27 -1.10
N THR A 255 -0.08 -26.08 -0.63
CA THR A 255 0.27 -24.92 -1.46
C THR A 255 1.78 -24.72 -1.58
N ARG A 256 2.56 -25.28 -0.65
CA ARG A 256 4.02 -25.19 -0.61
C ARG A 256 4.69 -25.52 -1.94
N LYS A 257 4.34 -26.65 -2.56
CA LYS A 257 4.93 -27.10 -3.84
C LYS A 257 4.67 -26.14 -5.01
N LYS A 258 3.65 -25.27 -4.92
CA LYS A 258 3.30 -24.33 -6.01
C LYS A 258 4.20 -23.10 -6.04
N PHE A 259 4.68 -22.65 -4.88
CA PHE A 259 5.37 -21.36 -4.77
C PHE A 259 6.79 -21.50 -4.23
N PHE A 260 7.02 -22.39 -3.26
CA PHE A 260 8.31 -22.55 -2.58
C PHE A 260 8.53 -24.02 -2.24
N LYS A 261 9.24 -24.77 -3.10
CA LYS A 261 9.39 -26.24 -2.99
C LYS A 261 9.75 -26.72 -1.57
N SER A 262 10.59 -25.98 -0.85
CA SER A 262 11.05 -26.27 0.52
C SER A 262 10.55 -25.28 1.59
N GLY A 263 9.84 -24.21 1.21
CA GLY A 263 9.45 -23.13 2.13
C GLY A 263 8.36 -23.52 3.11
N LYS A 264 8.62 -23.44 4.43
CA LYS A 264 7.60 -23.67 5.47
C LYS A 264 6.94 -22.39 5.93
N TYR A 265 7.68 -21.29 6.05
CA TYR A 265 7.13 -20.00 6.49
C TYR A 265 7.44 -18.90 5.49
N VAL A 266 6.58 -17.89 5.45
CA VAL A 266 6.77 -16.67 4.69
C VAL A 266 6.44 -15.45 5.55
N GLN A 267 7.25 -14.42 5.39
CA GLN A 267 7.00 -13.07 5.87
C GLN A 267 7.11 -12.09 4.70
N PHE A 268 6.42 -10.95 4.80
CA PHE A 268 6.64 -9.87 3.86
C PHE A 268 6.57 -8.49 4.53
N VAL A 269 7.35 -7.58 3.99
CA VAL A 269 7.45 -6.19 4.41
C VAL A 269 7.31 -5.32 3.17
N LEU A 270 6.62 -4.19 3.29
CA LEU A 270 6.54 -3.22 2.21
C LEU A 270 7.81 -2.38 2.18
N GLU A 271 8.44 -2.26 1.01
CA GLU A 271 9.46 -1.26 0.76
C GLU A 271 8.80 0.04 0.33
N CYS A 272 9.19 1.13 0.95
CA CYS A 272 8.65 2.45 0.67
C CYS A 272 9.75 3.47 0.36
N ARG A 273 9.43 4.42 -0.53
CA ARG A 273 10.13 5.69 -0.65
C ARG A 273 9.43 6.71 0.23
N VAL A 274 10.19 7.41 1.07
CA VAL A 274 9.68 8.39 2.02
C VAL A 274 10.35 9.74 1.74
N HIS A 275 9.55 10.79 1.56
CA HIS A 275 10.09 12.13 1.39
C HIS A 275 10.68 12.61 2.73
N PRO A 276 11.96 13.05 2.81
CA PRO A 276 12.60 13.35 4.09
C PRO A 276 11.90 14.44 4.90
N SER A 277 11.36 15.47 4.23
CA SER A 277 10.62 16.56 4.90
C SER A 277 9.32 16.10 5.56
N ASN A 278 8.81 14.92 5.20
CA ASN A 278 7.55 14.40 5.71
C ASN A 278 7.77 13.39 6.85
N ILE A 279 9.04 13.11 7.22
CA ILE A 279 9.38 12.40 8.45
C ILE A 279 9.29 13.41 9.59
N LYS A 280 8.10 13.52 10.20
CA LYS A 280 7.85 14.50 11.27
C LYS A 280 8.56 14.15 12.57
N LYS A 281 8.87 12.88 12.78
CA LYS A 281 9.52 12.40 13.99
C LYS A 281 10.32 11.14 13.72
N VAL A 282 11.51 11.10 14.33
CA VAL A 282 12.38 9.92 14.43
C VAL A 282 12.49 9.61 15.91
N ASP A 283 12.19 8.38 16.31
CA ASP A 283 12.16 7.98 17.71
C ASP A 283 12.75 6.58 17.91
N ARG A 284 12.78 6.18 19.19
CA ARG A 284 13.22 4.87 19.63
C ARG A 284 12.23 3.77 19.25
N GLU A 285 12.69 2.53 19.38
CA GLU A 285 11.85 1.34 19.26
C GLU A 285 10.73 1.27 20.31
N THR A 286 9.56 0.73 19.91
CA THR A 286 8.37 0.56 20.78
C THR A 286 8.10 -0.90 21.17
N LEU A 287 9.06 -1.78 20.90
CA LEU A 287 9.00 -3.20 21.20
C LEU A 287 9.65 -3.58 22.53
N GLY A 288 10.28 -2.64 23.24
CA GLY A 288 10.91 -2.93 24.53
C GLY A 288 12.09 -3.86 24.43
N ALA A 289 12.89 -3.79 23.36
CA ALA A 289 14.09 -4.62 23.16
C ALA A 289 15.18 -4.45 24.24
N GLY A 290 15.03 -3.46 25.12
CA GLY A 290 15.95 -3.19 26.22
C GLY A 290 17.35 -2.86 25.70
N ASN A 291 18.36 -3.53 26.26
CA ASN A 291 19.76 -3.38 25.84
C ASN A 291 20.11 -4.21 24.59
N THR A 292 19.13 -4.84 23.95
CA THR A 292 19.39 -5.70 22.78
C THR A 292 19.44 -4.87 21.52
N THR A 293 20.51 -5.01 20.75
CA THR A 293 20.59 -4.45 19.40
C THR A 293 19.59 -5.15 18.48
N ILE A 294 18.67 -4.39 17.89
CA ILE A 294 17.69 -4.89 16.91
C ILE A 294 18.34 -5.01 15.52
N ASP A 295 19.10 -3.98 15.14
CA ASP A 295 19.81 -3.91 13.87
C ASP A 295 21.23 -3.41 14.12
N PRO A 296 22.27 -4.12 13.67
CA PRO A 296 23.66 -3.72 13.92
C PRO A 296 24.03 -2.39 13.24
N ASN A 297 23.29 -1.97 12.21
CA ASN A 297 23.56 -0.75 11.46
C ASN A 297 22.73 0.45 11.94
N ILE A 298 21.67 0.22 12.72
CA ILE A 298 20.68 1.25 13.08
C ILE A 298 20.46 1.21 14.59
N SER A 299 20.76 2.33 15.25
CA SER A 299 20.52 2.48 16.68
C SER A 299 19.03 2.37 17.01
N ASN A 300 18.71 1.61 18.06
CA ASN A 300 17.37 1.48 18.61
C ASN A 300 16.73 2.83 18.97
N ALA A 301 17.52 3.91 19.16
CA ALA A 301 17.02 5.24 19.52
C ALA A 301 16.45 6.04 18.33
N ILE A 302 16.69 5.59 17.08
CA ILE A 302 16.30 6.30 15.86
C ILE A 302 15.68 5.37 14.79
N ILE A 303 15.18 4.20 15.23
CA ILE A 303 14.73 3.12 14.35
C ILE A 303 13.28 3.27 13.91
N GLU A 304 12.47 4.10 14.56
CA GLU A 304 11.09 4.36 14.15
C GLU A 304 10.96 5.73 13.49
N TRP A 305 10.32 5.75 12.33
CA TRP A 305 9.94 6.96 11.60
C TRP A 305 8.43 7.11 11.62
N ILE A 306 7.97 8.31 11.97
CA ILE A 306 6.57 8.66 11.89
C ILE A 306 6.44 9.67 10.77
N ILE A 307 5.71 9.25 9.74
CA ILE A 307 5.52 10.00 8.50
C ILE A 307 4.20 10.78 8.63
N ASP A 308 4.27 12.06 8.30
CA ASP A 308 3.09 12.92 8.26
C ASP A 308 2.10 12.43 7.21
N HIS A 309 0.84 12.40 7.59
CA HIS A 309 -0.28 12.04 6.72
C HIS A 309 -1.07 13.27 6.28
N HIS A 310 -0.67 14.48 6.68
CA HIS A 310 -1.27 15.75 6.31
C HIS A 310 -2.79 15.79 6.55
N GLY A 311 -3.24 15.21 7.67
CA GLY A 311 -4.66 15.11 8.02
C GLY A 311 -5.46 14.11 7.19
N LYS A 312 -4.84 13.38 6.24
CA LYS A 312 -5.53 12.39 5.41
C LYS A 312 -5.82 11.12 6.20
N SER A 313 -7.00 10.53 6.01
CA SER A 313 -7.39 9.24 6.61
C SER A 313 -6.64 8.06 5.98
N ILE A 314 -6.14 8.23 4.74
CA ILE A 314 -5.32 7.29 3.99
C ILE A 314 -4.26 8.08 3.23
N VAL A 315 -3.02 7.65 3.29
CA VAL A 315 -1.91 8.13 2.45
C VAL A 315 -1.89 7.31 1.17
N ASP A 316 -2.56 7.82 0.14
CA ASP A 316 -2.64 7.18 -1.18
C ASP A 316 -1.27 7.22 -1.88
N PHE A 317 -0.78 6.05 -2.33
CA PHE A 317 0.47 5.95 -3.07
C PHE A 317 0.42 6.56 -4.48
N ASN A 318 -0.78 6.85 -4.98
CA ASN A 318 -0.99 7.50 -6.27
C ASN A 318 -1.05 9.02 -6.17
N ASP A 319 -1.13 9.56 -4.96
CA ASP A 319 -1.15 11.00 -4.77
C ASP A 319 0.21 11.59 -5.22
N PRO A 320 0.24 12.56 -6.14
CA PRO A 320 1.49 13.20 -6.55
C PRO A 320 2.22 13.87 -5.37
N ASP A 321 1.46 14.28 -4.34
CA ASP A 321 1.93 14.89 -3.11
C ASP A 321 1.98 13.88 -1.95
N SER A 322 1.99 12.58 -2.25
CA SER A 322 2.07 11.54 -1.23
C SER A 322 3.36 11.66 -0.43
N SER A 323 3.27 11.54 0.90
CA SER A 323 4.44 11.56 1.78
C SER A 323 5.28 10.28 1.72
N VAL A 324 4.66 9.19 1.25
CA VAL A 324 5.27 7.88 1.16
C VAL A 324 4.64 7.07 0.04
N ILE A 325 5.46 6.34 -0.72
CA ILE A 325 5.01 5.47 -1.81
C ILE A 325 5.60 4.08 -1.64
N CYS A 326 4.79 3.03 -1.78
CA CYS A 326 5.30 1.65 -1.81
C CYS A 326 5.93 1.33 -3.17
N THR A 327 7.21 0.95 -3.16
CA THR A 327 8.01 0.67 -4.36
C THR A 327 8.32 -0.81 -4.58
N GLY A 328 7.96 -1.65 -3.62
CA GLY A 328 8.08 -3.09 -3.73
C GLY A 328 7.66 -3.81 -2.47
N ILE A 329 7.72 -5.13 -2.54
CA ILE A 329 7.60 -6.02 -1.38
C ILE A 329 8.94 -6.71 -1.20
N LEU A 330 9.40 -6.81 0.05
CA LEU A 330 10.41 -7.78 0.43
C LEU A 330 9.74 -9.01 1.01
N THR A 331 10.11 -10.19 0.53
CA THR A 331 9.68 -11.48 1.07
C THR A 331 10.85 -12.22 1.68
N ARG A 332 10.62 -12.87 2.82
CA ARG A 332 11.55 -13.82 3.43
C ARG A 332 10.85 -15.16 3.56
N VAL A 333 11.41 -16.19 2.94
CA VAL A 333 10.90 -17.56 3.00
C VAL A 333 11.89 -18.41 3.76
N THR A 334 11.40 -19.26 4.67
CA THR A 334 12.27 -20.06 5.53
C THR A 334 11.78 -21.50 5.66
N ASP A 335 12.71 -22.42 5.94
CA ASP A 335 12.42 -23.84 6.18
C ASP A 335 11.93 -24.13 7.61
N GLU A 336 12.18 -23.23 8.56
CA GLU A 336 11.63 -23.23 9.92
C GLU A 336 11.11 -21.84 10.31
N HIS A 337 10.59 -21.68 11.51
CA HIS A 337 10.05 -20.39 11.96
C HIS A 337 11.16 -19.31 11.92
N PRO A 338 10.96 -18.14 11.31
CA PRO A 338 11.99 -17.11 11.14
C PRO A 338 12.49 -16.52 12.46
N GLY A 339 11.78 -16.77 13.56
CA GLY A 339 12.27 -16.48 14.92
C GLY A 339 13.51 -17.28 15.31
N LEU A 340 13.88 -18.35 14.60
CA LEU A 340 15.12 -19.09 14.83
C LEU A 340 16.32 -18.51 14.04
N LEU A 341 16.12 -17.49 13.22
CA LEU A 341 17.21 -16.82 12.50
C LEU A 341 18.05 -15.99 13.48
N PRO A 342 19.39 -15.89 13.27
CA PRO A 342 20.25 -15.07 14.13
C PRO A 342 19.80 -13.62 14.26
N GLU A 343 19.37 -12.98 13.16
CA GLU A 343 18.89 -11.59 13.17
C GLU A 343 17.55 -11.40 13.89
N SER A 344 16.83 -12.49 14.17
CA SER A 344 15.57 -12.48 14.92
C SER A 344 15.78 -12.80 16.41
N GLU A 345 17.03 -12.97 16.88
CA GLU A 345 17.31 -13.35 18.27
C GLU A 345 16.75 -12.33 19.29
N TRP A 346 16.71 -11.05 18.92
CA TRP A 346 16.19 -10.02 19.80
C TRP A 346 14.68 -10.15 20.06
N TRP A 347 13.92 -10.88 19.22
CA TRP A 347 12.48 -11.11 19.41
C TRP A 347 12.17 -11.78 20.75
N TYR A 348 13.08 -12.65 21.22
CA TYR A 348 12.92 -13.33 22.50
C TYR A 348 13.11 -12.39 23.70
N LYS A 349 13.75 -11.24 23.48
CA LYS A 349 14.05 -10.25 24.53
C LYS A 349 13.05 -9.10 24.54
N SER A 350 12.49 -8.72 23.38
CA SER A 350 11.51 -7.64 23.26
C SER A 350 10.13 -8.02 23.82
N HIS A 351 9.53 -9.12 23.37
CA HIS A 351 8.12 -9.42 23.69
C HIS A 351 7.81 -10.88 24.06
N LEU A 352 8.82 -11.73 24.28
CA LEU A 352 8.60 -13.04 24.88
C LEU A 352 8.70 -13.03 26.42
N CYS A 353 8.39 -11.88 27.03
CA CYS A 353 8.32 -11.71 28.48
C CYS A 353 7.25 -12.63 29.08
N SER A 354 7.65 -13.86 29.44
CA SER A 354 7.37 -14.63 30.67
C SER A 354 5.97 -14.64 31.32
N ARG A 355 4.94 -14.03 30.73
CA ARG A 355 3.57 -14.03 31.24
C ARG A 355 2.59 -14.38 30.13
N PRO A 356 1.60 -15.25 30.40
CA PRO A 356 0.50 -15.53 29.50
C PRO A 356 -0.43 -14.30 29.50
N ASN A 357 0.00 -13.21 28.86
CA ASN A 357 -0.92 -12.14 28.51
C ASN A 357 -1.49 -12.51 27.13
N PRO A 358 -2.76 -12.96 27.03
CA PRO A 358 -3.39 -13.33 25.77
C PRO A 358 -3.49 -12.16 24.77
N LYS A 359 -3.18 -10.93 25.21
CA LYS A 359 -3.09 -9.74 24.34
C LYS A 359 -1.68 -9.49 23.76
N CYS A 360 -0.67 -10.24 24.19
CA CYS A 360 0.69 -10.12 23.64
C CYS A 360 0.76 -10.80 22.27
N CYS A 361 1.44 -10.18 21.32
CA CYS A 361 1.41 -10.50 19.89
C CYS A 361 1.59 -12.01 19.63
N MET A 362 0.57 -12.65 19.06
CA MET A 362 0.72 -14.02 18.57
C MET A 362 1.75 -14.01 17.43
N LEU A 363 2.90 -14.66 17.63
CA LEU A 363 4.00 -14.73 16.66
C LEU A 363 3.65 -15.55 15.40
N GLY A 364 2.37 -15.89 15.17
CA GLY A 364 1.95 -16.95 14.24
C GLY A 364 2.26 -18.38 14.75
N ILE A 365 2.99 -18.50 15.86
CA ILE A 365 3.28 -19.74 16.60
C ILE A 365 3.17 -19.47 18.10
N HIS A 366 2.82 -20.50 18.88
CA HIS A 366 2.88 -20.42 20.34
C HIS A 366 4.33 -20.19 20.79
N PRO A 367 4.63 -19.18 21.62
CA PRO A 367 5.99 -18.89 22.09
C PRO A 367 6.74 -20.11 22.63
N ASP A 368 6.09 -20.93 23.46
CA ASP A 368 6.71 -22.13 24.04
C ASP A 368 7.20 -23.13 23.00
N ALA A 369 6.50 -23.27 21.87
CA ALA A 369 6.93 -24.16 20.81
C ALA A 369 8.23 -23.65 20.16
N LEU A 370 8.29 -22.34 19.90
CA LEU A 370 9.48 -21.69 19.35
C LEU A 370 10.67 -21.74 20.34
N PHE A 371 10.42 -21.52 21.64
CA PHE A 371 11.43 -21.68 22.68
C PHE A 371 11.98 -23.10 22.77
N LYS A 372 11.11 -24.11 22.71
CA LYS A 372 11.53 -25.52 22.69
C LYS A 372 12.38 -25.84 21.46
N GLN A 373 12.01 -25.32 20.29
CA GLN A 373 12.84 -25.45 19.09
C GLN A 373 14.23 -24.83 19.30
N LYS A 374 14.29 -23.60 19.82
CA LYS A 374 15.57 -22.93 20.13
C LYS A 374 16.42 -23.72 21.13
N GLN A 375 15.82 -24.27 22.19
CA GLN A 375 16.53 -25.08 23.21
C GLN A 375 17.10 -26.39 22.65
N ARG A 376 16.48 -26.98 21.62
CA ARG A 376 17.02 -28.16 20.91
C ARG A 376 18.14 -27.84 19.94
N GLY A 377 18.42 -26.55 19.70
CA GLY A 377 19.37 -26.12 18.68
C GLY A 377 18.81 -26.20 17.26
N ASP A 378 17.48 -26.19 17.10
CA ASP A 378 16.86 -26.15 15.78
C ASP A 378 17.30 -24.87 15.05
N THR A 379 17.79 -25.01 13.81
CA THR A 379 18.25 -23.90 12.98
C THR A 379 17.22 -23.56 11.91
N CYS A 380 17.23 -22.32 11.44
CA CYS A 380 16.41 -21.86 10.33
C CYS A 380 17.28 -21.35 9.18
N LYS A 381 16.92 -21.74 7.95
CA LYS A 381 17.56 -21.34 6.71
C LYS A 381 16.61 -20.47 5.91
N ILE A 382 17.19 -19.43 5.32
CA ILE A 382 16.52 -18.59 4.34
C ILE A 382 16.55 -19.30 3.00
N LEU A 383 15.42 -19.28 2.31
CA LEU A 383 15.20 -19.87 1.01
C LEU A 383 14.85 -18.75 0.03
N PHE A 384 15.42 -18.82 -1.17
CA PHE A 384 15.12 -17.90 -2.25
C PHE A 384 14.35 -18.63 -3.34
N SER A 385 13.53 -17.93 -4.11
CA SER A 385 12.90 -18.54 -5.29
C SER A 385 13.97 -18.72 -6.38
N ASP A 386 14.06 -19.93 -6.91
CA ASP A 386 14.85 -20.24 -8.11
C ASP A 386 14.35 -19.47 -9.36
#